data_AF-A0AAW6USZ5-F1
#
_entry.id   AF-A0AAW6USZ5-F1
#
_cell.length_a   1.000
_cell.length_b   1.000
_cell.length_c   1.000
_cell.angle_alpha   90.00
_cell.angle_beta   90.00
_cell.angle_gamma   90.00
#
_symmetry.space_group_name_H-M   'P 1'
#
loop_
_entity.id
_entity.type
_entity.pdbx_description
1 polymer ?
#
loop_
_entity_poly.entity_id
_entity_poly.type
_entity_poly.pdbx_seq_one_letter_code
_entity_poly.pdbx_strand_id
1 'polypeptide(L)'
;MISKQLRILSFVLAVLCISTFFAFQYFLQAEEFGGFKEGTEQYNGYRYAQDNQLKSVDQCDDERDDPAMNFNPDFLQGCKQYFNQ
;
A
#
# COMPACT_ATOMS: atom_id res chain seq x y z
N MET A 1 -25.45 7.66 -42.86
CA MET A 1 -25.61 8.26 -41.51
C MET A 1 -25.17 7.31 -40.38
N ILE A 2 -25.57 6.03 -40.41
CA ILE A 2 -25.22 5.02 -39.39
C ILE A 2 -23.71 4.82 -39.19
N SER A 3 -22.88 4.85 -40.23
CA SER A 3 -21.43 4.64 -40.08
C SER A 3 -20.72 5.73 -39.29
N LYS A 4 -21.17 6.99 -39.36
CA LYS A 4 -20.59 8.10 -38.57
C LYS A 4 -20.93 7.96 -37.10
N GLN A 5 -22.19 7.64 -36.79
CA GLN A 5 -22.64 7.40 -35.41
C GLN A 5 -21.96 6.17 -34.80
N LEU A 6 -21.80 5.09 -35.58
CA LEU A 6 -21.07 3.90 -35.14
C LEU A 6 -19.60 4.22 -34.84
N ARG A 7 -18.95 5.03 -35.68
CA ARG A 7 -17.54 5.43 -35.49
C ARG A 7 -17.35 6.29 -34.24
N ILE A 8 -18.28 7.21 -33.98
CA ILE A 8 -18.28 8.03 -32.76
C ILE A 8 -18.49 7.15 -31.53
N LEU A 9 -19.47 6.24 -31.57
CA LEU A 9 -19.74 5.30 -30.48
C LEU A 9 -18.53 4.41 -30.17
N SER A 10 -17.88 3.85 -31.20
CA SER A 10 -16.66 3.06 -31.04
C SER A 10 -15.53 3.87 -30.43
N PHE A 11 -15.37 5.14 -30.82
CA PHE A 11 -14.34 6.01 -30.26
C PHE A 11 -14.59 6.32 -28.78
N VAL A 12 -15.84 6.63 -28.41
CA VAL A 12 -16.22 6.86 -27.01
C VAL A 12 -15.98 5.61 -26.17
N LEU A 13 -16.35 4.43 -26.68
CA LEU A 13 -16.12 3.16 -25.99
C LEU A 13 -14.62 2.89 -25.77
N ALA A 14 -13.80 3.15 -26.79
CA ALA A 14 -12.35 2.99 -26.69
C ALA A 14 -11.75 3.91 -25.63
N VAL A 15 -12.15 5.18 -25.58
CA VAL A 15 -11.69 6.14 -24.56
C VAL A 15 -12.09 5.67 -23.16
N LEU A 16 -13.32 5.19 -22.99
CA LEU A 16 -13.78 4.66 -21.70
C LEU A 16 -12.94 3.45 -21.26
N CYS A 17 -12.71 2.48 -22.13
CA CYS A 17 -11.87 1.31 -21.83
C CYS A 17 -10.43 1.70 -21.46
N ILE A 18 -9.84 2.67 -22.16
CA ILE A 18 -8.49 3.14 -21.86
C ILE A 18 -8.45 3.84 -20.49
N SER A 19 -9.42 4.70 -20.19
CA SER A 19 -9.50 5.41 -18.91
C SER A 19 -9.67 4.46 -17.72
N THR A 20 -10.53 3.44 -17.83
CA THR A 20 -10.73 2.45 -16.77
C THR A 20 -9.51 1.55 -16.59
N PHE A 21 -8.78 1.22 -17.66
CA PHE A 21 -7.52 0.48 -17.55
C PHE A 21 -6.47 1.24 -16.74
N PHE A 22 -6.28 2.54 -17.02
CA PHE A 22 -5.34 3.36 -16.25
C PHE A 22 -5.76 3.55 -14.79
N ALA A 23 -7.05 3.76 -14.53
CA ALA A 23 -7.57 3.82 -13.16
C ALA A 23 -7.29 2.50 -12.41
N PHE A 24 -7.53 1.35 -13.05
CA PHE A 24 -7.27 0.04 -12.47
C PHE A 24 -5.78 -0.18 -12.16
N GLN A 25 -4.86 0.25 -13.04
CA GLN A 25 -3.42 0.19 -12.78
C GLN A 25 -3.02 1.04 -11.56
N TYR A 26 -3.61 2.23 -11.41
CA TYR A 26 -3.37 3.08 -10.25
C TYR A 26 -3.85 2.44 -8.94
N PHE A 27 -5.04 1.82 -8.94
CA PHE A 27 -5.56 1.12 -7.74
C PHE A 27 -4.82 -0.19 -7.42
N LEU A 28 -4.19 -0.83 -8.41
CA LEU A 28 -3.37 -2.02 -8.20
C LEU A 28 -1.92 -1.71 -7.83
N GLN A 29 -1.52 -0.44 -7.85
CA GLN A 29 -0.20 -0.06 -7.40
C GLN A 29 -0.14 -0.35 -5.89
N ALA A 30 0.52 -1.45 -5.53
CA ALA A 30 0.66 -1.88 -4.14
C ALA A 30 1.08 -0.68 -3.30
N GLU A 31 0.31 -0.36 -2.27
CA GLU A 31 0.62 0.80 -1.44
C GLU A 31 2.01 0.58 -0.82
N GLU A 32 2.94 1.47 -1.14
CA GLU A 32 4.25 1.48 -0.49
C GLU A 32 4.18 2.41 0.71
N PHE A 33 4.08 1.84 1.92
CA PHE A 33 4.20 2.60 3.16
C PHE A 33 5.63 2.52 3.67
N GLY A 34 6.24 3.67 3.95
CA GLY A 34 7.63 3.73 4.42
C GLY A 34 8.67 3.22 3.42
N GLY A 35 8.30 3.07 2.14
CA GLY A 35 9.14 2.45 1.10
C GLY A 35 9.09 0.92 1.07
N PHE A 36 8.12 0.30 1.77
CA PHE A 36 7.94 -1.16 1.77
C PHE A 36 6.66 -1.56 1.04
N LYS A 37 6.73 -2.67 0.31
CA LYS A 37 5.58 -3.20 -0.45
C LYS A 37 4.58 -3.88 0.48
N GLU A 38 3.30 -3.66 0.20
CA GLU A 38 2.20 -4.40 0.81
C GLU A 38 2.44 -5.92 0.78
N GLY A 39 2.18 -6.58 1.91
CA GLY A 39 2.41 -8.03 2.09
C GLY A 39 3.81 -8.41 2.57
N THR A 40 4.71 -7.45 2.77
CA THR A 40 6.01 -7.69 3.45
C THR A 40 5.92 -7.48 4.96
N GLU A 41 6.79 -8.13 5.73
CA GLU A 41 6.85 -7.93 7.18
C GLU A 41 7.25 -6.49 7.55
N GLN A 42 8.12 -5.86 6.75
CA GLN A 42 8.49 -4.46 6.94
C GLN A 42 7.27 -3.53 6.76
N TYR A 43 6.41 -3.80 5.78
CA TYR A 43 5.16 -3.07 5.60
C TYR A 43 4.24 -3.22 6.81
N ASN A 44 4.09 -4.45 7.33
CA ASN A 44 3.28 -4.72 8.52
C ASN A 44 3.82 -3.97 9.76
N GLY A 45 5.14 -3.97 9.95
CA GLY A 45 5.79 -3.24 11.04
C GLY A 45 5.59 -1.72 10.94
N TYR A 46 5.76 -1.16 9.74
CA TYR A 46 5.56 0.28 9.51
C TYR A 46 4.10 0.69 9.82
N ARG A 47 3.14 -0.10 9.31
CA ARG A 47 1.72 0.11 9.59
C ARG A 47 1.37 -0.05 11.05
N TYR A 48 1.93 -1.02 11.74
CA TYR A 48 1.73 -1.20 13.18
C TYR A 48 2.10 0.07 13.95
N ALA A 49 3.25 0.69 13.65
CA ALA A 49 3.66 1.93 14.29
C ALA A 49 2.69 3.09 14.03
N GLN A 50 2.24 3.21 12.77
CA GLN A 50 1.29 4.23 12.33
C GLN A 50 -0.10 4.05 12.95
N ASP A 51 -0.67 2.85 12.85
CA ASP A 51 -2.03 2.52 13.28
C ASP A 51 -2.17 2.58 14.81
N ASN A 52 -1.12 2.22 15.56
CA ASN A 52 -1.07 2.34 17.02
C ASN A 52 -0.58 3.70 17.52
N GLN A 53 -0.25 4.62 16.61
CA GLN A 53 0.21 5.98 16.93
C GLN A 53 1.37 6.01 17.94
N LEU A 54 2.32 5.08 17.76
CA LEU A 54 3.47 4.95 18.63
C LEU A 54 4.23 6.28 18.74
N LYS A 55 4.72 6.57 19.93
CA LYS A 55 5.36 7.84 20.30
C LYS A 55 6.88 7.81 20.14
N SER A 56 7.48 6.63 20.16
CA SER A 56 8.93 6.47 20.02
C SER A 56 9.30 5.10 19.46
N VAL A 57 10.51 5.05 18.87
CA VAL A 57 11.12 3.83 18.32
C VAL A 57 11.23 2.69 19.35
N ASP A 58 11.37 3.02 20.64
CA ASP A 58 11.46 2.04 21.73
C ASP A 58 10.18 1.22 21.92
N GLN A 59 9.05 1.66 21.36
CA GLN A 59 7.77 0.94 21.41
C GLN A 59 7.59 -0.04 20.25
N CYS A 60 8.57 -0.15 19.34
CA CYS A 60 8.55 -1.17 18.30
C CYS A 60 8.94 -2.56 18.81
N ASP A 61 9.58 -2.64 19.97
CA ASP A 61 10.13 -3.85 20.54
C ASP A 61 9.29 -4.27 21.76
N ASP A 62 8.09 -4.76 21.48
CA ASP A 62 7.10 -5.19 22.48
C ASP A 62 7.39 -6.59 23.07
N GLU A 63 8.55 -7.20 22.75
CA GLU A 63 9.02 -8.44 23.40
C GLU A 63 9.12 -8.29 24.94
N ARG A 64 9.12 -7.05 25.45
CA ARG A 64 9.06 -6.76 26.89
C ARG A 64 7.72 -7.07 27.56
N ASP A 65 6.60 -6.98 26.85
CA ASP A 65 5.26 -7.06 27.44
C ASP A 65 4.49 -8.35 27.05
N ASP A 66 4.81 -8.99 25.92
CA ASP A 66 4.27 -10.31 25.56
C ASP A 66 5.36 -11.24 24.96
N PRO A 67 6.01 -12.10 25.77
CA PRO A 67 7.05 -13.02 25.30
C PRO A 67 6.54 -14.12 24.35
N ALA A 68 5.22 -14.23 24.10
CA ALA A 68 4.67 -15.10 23.07
C ALA A 68 4.70 -14.46 21.67
N MET A 69 4.89 -13.14 21.57
CA MET A 69 4.90 -12.39 20.32
C MET A 69 6.33 -12.28 19.77
N ASN A 70 6.75 -13.31 19.03
CA ASN A 70 8.06 -13.35 18.37
C ASN A 70 8.01 -12.54 17.08
N PHE A 71 8.35 -11.25 17.14
CA PHE A 71 8.41 -10.39 15.96
C PHE A 71 9.64 -10.74 15.12
N ASN A 72 9.43 -11.10 13.86
CA ASN A 72 10.53 -11.28 12.91
C ASN A 72 11.33 -9.96 12.76
N PRO A 73 12.68 -9.97 12.73
CA PRO A 73 13.53 -8.80 12.48
C PRO A 73 13.05 -7.84 11.37
N ASP A 74 12.46 -8.35 10.30
CA ASP A 74 11.91 -7.53 9.22
C ASP A 74 10.75 -6.63 9.68
N PHE A 75 9.88 -7.14 10.55
CA PHE A 75 8.80 -6.36 11.15
C PHE A 75 9.36 -5.21 12.00
N LEU A 76 10.37 -5.50 12.83
CA LEU A 76 11.03 -4.48 13.65
C LEU A 76 11.69 -3.40 12.79
N GLN A 77 12.33 -3.78 11.68
CA GLN A 77 12.89 -2.83 10.73
C GLN A 77 11.81 -1.90 10.17
N GLY A 78 10.67 -2.46 9.76
CA GLY A 78 9.51 -1.72 9.29
C GLY A 78 8.99 -0.71 10.31
N CYS A 79 8.78 -1.17 11.54
CA CYS A 79 8.29 -0.32 12.63
C CYS A 79 9.26 0.83 12.93
N LYS A 80 10.56 0.55 13.01
CA LYS A 80 11.58 1.58 13.28
C LYS A 80 11.64 2.64 12.16
N GLN A 81 11.45 2.22 10.90
CA GLN A 81 11.49 3.11 9.75
C GLN A 81 10.39 4.20 9.78
N TYR A 82 9.25 3.94 10.43
CA TYR A 82 8.19 4.93 10.62
C TYR A 82 8.68 6.23 11.28
N PHE A 83 9.67 6.12 12.18
CA PHE A 83 10.24 7.23 12.93
C PHE A 83 11.41 7.94 12.24
N ASN A 84 11.85 7.47 11.08
CA ASN A 84 12.97 8.05 10.31
C ASN A 84 12.51 9.14 9.30
N GLN A 85 11.28 9.62 9.42
CA GLN A 85 10.68 10.66 8.57
C GLN A 85 11.04 12.07 9.03
#